data_AF-A0A3B8YR08-F1
#
_entry.id   AF-A0A3B8YR08-F1
#
_cell.length_a   1.000
_cell.length_b   1.000
_cell.length_c   1.000
_cell.angle_alpha   90.00
_cell.angle_beta   90.00
_cell.angle_gamma   90.00
#
_symmetry.space_group_name_H-M   'P 1'
#
loop_
_entity.id
_entity.type
_entity.pdbx_description
1 polymer ?
#
loop_
_entity_poly.entity_id
_entity_poly.type
_entity_poly.pdbx_seq_one_letter_code
_entity_poly.pdbx_strand_id
1 'polypeptide(L)' 'MAKFSLYNIPLKNLSQGKHTYEYELDRKFFEAIDGDEVKKGNVNVVLTVKKTSSTYEFNFDLKGIVQVPCNR' A
#
# COMPACT_ATOMS: atom_id res chain seq x y z
N MET A 1 -2.48 18.92 -3.43
CA MET A 1 -1.34 18.20 -4.04
C MET A 1 -1.51 16.73 -3.76
N ALA A 2 -1.40 15.88 -4.78
CA ALA A 2 -1.94 14.53 -4.79
C ALA A 2 -1.36 13.62 -3.68
N LYS A 3 -2.17 13.44 -2.63
CA LYS A 3 -1.91 12.67 -1.40
C LYS A 3 -1.45 11.22 -1.64
N PHE A 4 -1.70 10.71 -2.84
CA PHE A 4 -1.45 9.32 -3.23
C PHE A 4 -0.50 9.15 -4.43
N SER A 5 0.08 10.24 -4.95
CA SER A 5 0.99 10.14 -6.11
C SER A 5 2.22 9.28 -5.86
N LEU A 6 2.62 9.13 -4.60
CA LEU A 6 3.73 8.26 -4.19
C LEU A 6 3.43 6.77 -4.42
N TYR A 7 2.15 6.39 -4.47
CA TYR A 7 1.69 5.02 -4.67
C TYR A 7 1.32 4.71 -6.12
N ASN A 8 1.53 5.65 -7.05
CA ASN A 8 1.25 5.41 -8.47
C ASN A 8 2.32 4.50 -9.08
N ILE A 9 1.94 3.26 -9.36
CA ILE A 9 2.81 2.28 -10.02
C ILE A 9 2.42 2.20 -11.51
N PRO A 10 3.30 2.63 -12.44
CA PRO A 10 3.00 2.58 -13.86
C PRO A 10 3.14 1.14 -14.40
N LEU A 11 2.05 0.36 -14.30
CA LEU A 11 1.98 -1.04 -14.78
C LEU A 11 2.35 -1.21 -16.26
N LYS A 12 2.07 -0.19 -17.08
CA LYS A 12 2.44 -0.17 -18.51
C LYS A 12 3.95 -0.17 -18.73
N ASN A 13 4.71 0.47 -17.85
CA ASN A 13 6.16 0.61 -17.98
C ASN A 13 6.94 -0.48 -17.23
N LEU A 14 6.26 -1.41 -16.54
CA LEU A 14 6.92 -2.53 -15.89
C LEU A 14 7.50 -3.48 -16.95
N SER A 15 8.79 -3.75 -16.83
CA SER A 15 9.46 -4.84 -17.52
C SER A 15 8.97 -6.20 -17.00
N GLN A 16 9.04 -7.22 -17.85
CA GLN A 16 8.72 -8.59 -17.47
C GLN A 16 9.67 -9.05 -16.35
N GLY A 17 9.13 -9.52 -15.23
CA GLY A 17 9.92 -9.80 -14.03
C GLY A 17 9.22 -9.42 -12.72
N LYS A 18 9.97 -9.47 -11.61
CA LYS A 18 9.51 -9.15 -10.26
C LYS A 18 9.96 -7.74 -9.88
N HIS A 19 9.03 -6.88 -9.52
CA HIS A 19 9.26 -5.53 -9.02
C HIS A 19 8.76 -5.46 -7.59
N THR A 20 9.58 -4.95 -6.68
CA THR A 20 9.22 -4.82 -5.27
C THR A 20 9.13 -3.33 -4.96
N TYR A 21 8.02 -2.92 -4.36
CA TYR A 21 7.73 -1.58 -3.93
C TYR A 21 7.48 -1.60 -2.44
N GLU A 22 8.11 -0.70 -1.71
CA GLU A 22 7.95 -0.57 -0.27
C GLU A 22 7.29 0.76 0.02
N TYR A 23 6.22 0.71 0.80
CA TYR A 23 5.41 1.84 1.18
C TYR A 23 5.25 1.86 2.69
N GLU A 24 5.47 3.01 3.29
CA GLU A 24 5.24 3.23 4.72
C GLU A 24 3.94 4.00 4.88
N LEU A 25 2.92 3.34 5.45
CA LEU A 25 1.64 3.95 5.78
C LEU A 25 1.70 4.43 7.23
N ASP A 26 2.07 5.70 7.37
CA ASP A 26 2.08 6.40 8.65
C ASP A 26 0.69 6.80 9.14
N ARG A 27 0.61 7.20 10.42
CA ARG A 27 -0.59 7.82 10.99
C ARG A 27 -1.14 8.95 10.11
N LYS A 28 -0.26 9.78 9.55
CA LYS A 28 -0.67 10.89 8.67
C LYS A 28 -1.41 10.42 7.42
N PHE A 29 -1.12 9.22 6.91
CA PHE A 29 -1.84 8.60 5.81
C PHE A 29 -3.23 8.13 6.25
N PHE A 30 -3.33 7.50 7.42
CA PHE A 30 -4.61 7.04 7.97
C PHE A 30 -5.54 8.21 8.39
N GLU A 31 -4.99 9.25 9.01
CA GLU A 31 -5.70 10.52 9.27
C GLU A 31 -6.10 11.23 7.98
N ALA A 32 -5.35 10.98 6.89
CA ALA A 32 -5.59 11.57 5.61
C ALA A 32 -6.71 10.91 4.81
N ILE A 33 -6.92 9.60 4.98
CA ILE A 33 -7.96 8.83 4.29
C ILE A 33 -9.29 8.82 5.05
N ASP A 34 -9.35 9.44 6.25
CA ASP A 34 -10.52 9.47 7.12
C ASP A 34 -11.14 8.08 7.28
N GLY A 35 -10.27 7.07 7.50
CA GLY A 35 -10.69 5.70 7.72
C GLY A 35 -11.34 5.59 9.08
N ASP A 36 -12.67 5.56 9.13
CA ASP A 36 -13.45 5.47 10.38
C ASP A 36 -12.99 4.29 11.28
N GLU A 37 -12.49 3.22 10.64
CA GLU A 37 -11.99 2.01 11.28
C GLU A 37 -10.53 2.06 11.76
N VAL A 38 -9.64 2.91 11.22
CA VAL A 38 -8.22 2.94 11.58
C VAL A 38 -7.76 4.38 11.80
N LYS A 39 -7.77 4.83 13.06
CA LYS A 39 -7.43 6.22 13.41
C LYS A 39 -5.93 6.44 13.61
N LYS A 40 -5.19 5.41 14.01
CA LYS A 40 -3.74 5.48 14.24
C LYS A 40 -3.12 4.14 13.87
N GLY A 41 -2.06 4.14 13.08
CA GLY A 41 -1.33 2.92 12.77
C GLY A 41 -0.02 3.25 12.09
N ASN A 42 0.93 2.34 12.20
CA ASN A 42 2.11 2.32 11.34
C ASN A 42 2.14 0.96 10.65
N VAL A 43 2.02 0.97 9.33
CA VAL A 43 1.99 -0.25 8.51
C VAL A 43 2.97 -0.11 7.36
N ASN A 44 3.96 -1.00 7.32
CA ASN A 44 4.76 -1.22 6.15
C ASN A 44 4.01 -2.11 5.17
N VAL A 45 3.93 -1.67 3.92
CA VAL A 45 3.34 -2.41 2.82
C VAL A 45 4.42 -2.70 1.81
N VAL A 46 4.75 -3.97 1.65
CA VAL A 46 5.64 -4.45 0.60
C VAL A 46 4.77 -5.00 -0.52
N LEU A 47 4.67 -4.26 -1.61
CA LEU A 47 3.98 -4.68 -2.82
C LEU A 47 4.99 -5.28 -3.79
N THR A 48 4.87 -6.57 -4.01
CA THR A 48 5.59 -7.26 -5.07
C THR A 48 4.68 -7.42 -6.29
N VAL A 49 5.05 -6.80 -7.40
CA VAL A 49 4.38 -6.95 -8.70
C VAL A 49 5.22 -7.85 -9.60
N LYS A 50 4.68 -9.00 -9.98
CA LYS A 50 5.31 -9.91 -10.93
C LYS A 50 4.57 -9.85 -12.26
N LYS A 51 5.23 -9.31 -13.28
CA LYS A 51 4.70 -9.28 -14.64
C LYS A 51 5.11 -10.54 -15.38
N THR A 52 4.14 -11.42 -15.60
CA THR A 52 4.19 -12.55 -16.54
C THR A 52 3.70 -12.09 -17.91
N SER A 53 3.98 -12.86 -18.97
CA SER A 53 3.64 -12.52 -20.37
C SER A 53 2.18 -12.08 -20.60
N SER A 54 1.24 -12.53 -19.78
CA SER A 54 -0.20 -12.24 -19.93
C SER A 54 -0.91 -11.90 -18.62
N THR A 55 -0.18 -11.89 -17.49
CA THR A 55 -0.78 -11.80 -16.15
C THR A 55 0.11 -10.97 -15.23
N TYR A 56 -0.52 -10.22 -14.34
CA TYR A 56 0.15 -9.46 -13.30
C TYR A 56 -0.19 -10.10 -11.96
N GLU A 57 0.83 -10.56 -11.26
CA GLU A 57 0.71 -11.09 -9.91
C GLU A 57 1.01 -9.96 -8.93
N PHE A 58 0.08 -9.68 -8.03
CA PHE A 58 0.25 -8.65 -7.00
C PHE A 58 0.28 -9.34 -5.65
N ASN A 59 1.40 -9.23 -4.96
CA ASN A 59 1.56 -9.74 -3.61
C ASN A 59 1.70 -8.54 -2.67
N PHE A 60 0.73 -8.39 -1.77
CA PHE A 60 0.72 -7.33 -0.76
C PHE A 60 1.10 -7.95 0.59
N ASP A 61 2.29 -7.66 1.08
CA ASP A 61 2.69 -7.99 2.44
C ASP A 61 2.49 -6.75 3.32
N LEU A 62 1.52 -6.79 4.22
CA LEU A 62 1.28 -5.71 5.18
C LEU A 62 1.81 -6.14 6.54
N LYS A 63 2.80 -5.43 7.06
CA LYS A 63 3.34 -5.63 8.40
C LYS A 63 3.28 -4.35 9.19
N GLY A 64 2.56 -4.39 10.30
CA GLY A 64 2.44 -3.23 11.15
C GLY A 64 1.40 -3.42 12.23
N ILE A 65 1.12 -2.31 12.91
CA ILE A 65 0.15 -2.24 13.98
C ILE A 65 -0.84 -1.13 13.61
N VAL A 66 -2.11 -1.51 13.57
CA VAL A 66 -3.23 -0.57 13.40
C VAL A 66 -4.05 -0.55 14.69
N GLN A 67 -4.41 0.65 15.12
CA GLN A 67 -5.26 0.91 16.26
C GLN A 67 -6.65 1.24 15.74
N VAL A 68 -7.53 0.24 15.85
CA VAL A 68 -8.94 0.38 15.55
C VAL A 68 -9.67 0.94 16.76
N PRO A 69 -10.56 1.93 16.61
CA PRO A 69 -11.40 2.36 17.72
C PRO A 69 -12.38 1.22 18.03
N CYS A 70 -12.38 0.74 19.28
CA CYS A 70 -13.36 -0.24 19.71
C CYS A 70 -14.72 0.47 19.83
N ASN A 71 -15.58 0.32 18.82
CA ASN A 71 -16.97 0.76 18.92
C ASN A 71 -17.73 -0.27 19.76
N ARG A 72 -18.02 0.09 21.00
CA ARG A 72 -18.95 -0.64 21.85
C ARG A 72 -20.37 -0.16 21.59
#